data_AF-A0A6P7LSK9-F1
#
_entry.id   AF-A0A6P7LSK9-F1
#
_cell.length_a   1.000
_cell.length_b   1.000
_cell.length_c   1.000
_cell.angle_alpha   90.00
_cell.angle_beta   90.00
_cell.angle_gamma   90.00
#
_symmetry.space_group_name_H-M   'P 1'
#
loop_
_entity.id
_entity.type
_entity.pdbx_description
1 polymer ?
#
loop_
_entity_poly.entity_id
_entity_poly.type
_entity_poly.pdbx_seq_one_letter_code
_entity_poly.pdbx_strand_id
1 'polypeptide(L)'
;MQLSMWSRKRPLLREYEREASPCAKKPVTGLSAPLGGWEADGSEGAAHVRPSRSWGHSCPDACWNQQAAHVENTRHHLQQLSSWADTQYSVNKVLELFKSGQAPSHIFLPDSVNEKFRAFHRDIQQECGAEDKQHSWAVIEKREEVIMYGPYFPNYSSGEHSEDTVIGQTQELLESGAASDWKVYVFTVNSPCLARSTAPCMLNLVYKALEWRHLYGVKTHVGYVRCWGFKGNKETAFRDVTYQQVERMTQTEDYEGYVNAEWTADVNPLCEGLYAAAKRLLGSGHLDFPLSGPQGQDWRSHFKSVHGIFDDDPEEERKVLTQEANALIEAAGARLPERPARLGEYLEIGKEFALSGAFGPNVPEPLRDQMRVAFQRCWREMVQDKYAEFIRERLTEDFNRCTVELFIKEIVEFTKEYLEIGKIQFSENDLKVVTNNLSDAE
;
A
#
# COMPACT_ATOMS: atom_id res chain seq x y z
N MET A 1 22.58 11.77 -13.04
CA MET A 1 22.22 12.86 -12.10
C MET A 1 22.77 12.45 -10.74
N GLN A 2 23.73 13.19 -10.17
CA GLN A 2 24.31 12.86 -8.86
C GLN A 2 23.28 13.15 -7.76
N LEU A 3 22.76 12.11 -7.10
CA LEU A 3 21.94 12.24 -5.90
C LEU A 3 22.87 12.54 -4.71
N SER A 4 22.61 13.66 -4.02
CA SER A 4 23.40 14.10 -2.88
C SER A 4 23.20 13.15 -1.69
N MET A 5 24.28 12.52 -1.25
CA MET A 5 24.35 11.70 -0.05
C MET A 5 24.34 12.60 1.19
N TRP A 6 23.31 12.49 2.04
CA TRP A 6 23.24 13.22 3.30
C TRP A 6 23.60 12.27 4.44
N SER A 7 24.90 11.99 4.63
CA SER A 7 25.37 11.17 5.74
C SER A 7 25.69 12.06 6.94
N ARG A 8 24.83 12.02 7.97
CA ARG A 8 25.15 12.63 9.26
C ARG A 8 25.70 11.55 10.18
N LYS A 9 26.95 11.68 10.63
CA LYS A 9 27.51 10.88 11.71
C LYS A 9 27.12 11.51 13.04
N ARG A 10 26.26 10.86 13.82
CA ARG A 10 25.92 11.34 15.18
C ARG A 10 26.61 10.45 16.24
N PRO A 11 27.52 11.00 17.06
CA PRO A 11 28.04 10.31 18.23
C PRO A 11 26.92 10.07 19.26
N LEU A 12 26.84 8.86 19.81
CA LEU A 12 25.96 8.54 20.92
C LEU A 12 26.65 8.87 22.26
N LEU A 13 26.54 10.10 22.78
CA LEU A 13 26.63 10.43 24.23
C LEU A 13 26.34 11.91 24.56
N ARG A 14 25.92 12.12 25.82
CA ARG A 14 25.37 13.32 26.49
C ARG A 14 26.37 14.48 26.73
N GLU A 15 25.76 15.68 26.79
CA GLU A 15 26.09 16.90 27.57
C GLU A 15 27.25 17.83 27.17
N TYR A 16 26.86 19.11 27.00
CA TYR A 16 27.56 20.39 27.27
C TYR A 16 28.95 20.66 26.63
N GLU A 17 29.01 21.50 25.60
CA GLU A 17 29.38 22.93 25.69
C GLU A 17 29.76 23.55 24.32
N ARG A 18 29.25 24.78 24.13
CA ARG A 18 29.79 25.95 23.41
C ARG A 18 29.89 26.02 21.87
N GLU A 19 29.30 27.11 21.39
CA GLU A 19 29.38 27.71 20.04
C GLU A 19 30.78 28.16 19.61
N ALA A 20 30.98 28.12 18.28
CA ALA A 20 31.53 29.14 17.36
C ALA A 20 32.27 28.42 16.21
N SER A 21 32.33 28.83 14.95
CA SER A 21 31.77 29.88 14.08
C SER A 21 32.16 29.49 12.62
N PRO A 22 31.59 30.09 11.55
CA PRO A 22 31.61 29.55 10.19
C PRO A 22 32.69 30.17 9.28
N CYS A 23 33.32 29.35 8.43
CA CYS A 23 33.99 29.68 7.14
C CYS A 23 34.88 28.48 6.73
N ALA A 24 35.18 28.14 5.48
CA ALA A 24 34.92 28.73 4.17
C ALA A 24 35.07 27.62 3.10
N LYS A 25 34.37 27.79 1.98
CA LYS A 25 34.53 27.00 0.75
C LYS A 25 35.93 27.21 0.14
N LYS A 26 36.57 26.14 -0.31
CA LYS A 26 37.47 26.16 -1.48
C LYS A 26 37.38 24.86 -2.30
N PRO A 27 37.67 24.93 -3.61
CA PRO A 27 37.16 24.01 -4.63
C PRO A 27 38.13 22.88 -4.96
N VAL A 28 37.61 21.76 -5.48
CA VAL A 28 38.42 20.68 -6.05
C VAL A 28 38.26 20.70 -7.57
N THR A 29 39.36 21.03 -8.25
CA THR A 29 39.64 20.79 -9.66
C THR A 29 39.73 19.29 -9.94
N GLY A 30 39.11 18.87 -11.06
CA GLY A 30 38.96 17.47 -11.43
C GLY A 30 40.18 16.82 -12.08
N LEU A 31 39.99 15.57 -12.51
CA LEU A 31 40.54 15.00 -13.75
C LEU A 31 40.07 13.54 -13.93
N SER A 32 39.53 13.30 -15.14
CA SER A 32 39.72 12.13 -16.02
C SER A 32 39.35 10.72 -15.55
N ALA A 33 38.33 10.17 -16.21
CA ALA A 33 38.19 8.75 -16.54
C ALA A 33 39.34 8.25 -17.45
N PRO A 34 39.50 6.93 -17.59
CA PRO A 34 38.95 6.34 -18.81
C PRO A 34 38.31 4.95 -18.66
N LEU A 35 37.38 4.71 -19.59
CA LEU A 35 36.77 3.43 -19.93
C LEU A 35 37.78 2.38 -20.44
N GLY A 36 37.44 1.11 -20.17
CA GLY A 36 37.80 -0.09 -20.93
C GLY A 36 37.06 -1.26 -20.25
N GLY A 37 36.06 -1.90 -20.85
CA GLY A 37 36.10 -2.61 -22.13
C GLY A 37 36.38 -4.09 -21.83
N TRP A 38 35.33 -4.86 -21.53
CA TRP A 38 35.44 -6.32 -21.31
C TRP A 38 34.98 -7.04 -22.57
N GLU A 39 35.96 -7.61 -23.28
CA GLU A 39 35.74 -8.73 -24.19
C GLU A 39 35.91 -10.04 -23.42
N ALA A 40 35.05 -10.99 -23.76
CA ALA A 40 35.08 -12.35 -23.26
C ALA A 40 36.12 -13.16 -24.05
N ASP A 41 36.95 -13.94 -23.34
CA ASP A 41 37.35 -15.25 -23.85
C ASP A 41 37.74 -16.18 -22.70
N GLY A 42 37.37 -17.46 -22.85
CA GLY A 42 37.53 -18.49 -21.82
C GLY A 42 38.94 -19.11 -21.79
N SER A 43 39.32 -19.64 -20.63
CA SER A 43 39.73 -21.05 -20.45
C SER A 43 40.50 -21.25 -19.14
N GLU A 44 40.09 -22.30 -18.43
CA GLU A 44 40.82 -23.22 -17.57
C GLU A 44 42.15 -22.77 -16.91
N GLY A 45 42.14 -22.77 -15.57
CA GLY A 45 43.36 -22.71 -14.75
C GLY A 45 43.07 -23.11 -13.31
N ALA A 46 43.08 -24.40 -13.03
CA ALA A 46 43.01 -24.95 -11.68
C ALA A 46 44.23 -24.49 -10.86
N ALA A 47 44.00 -23.75 -9.78
CA ALA A 47 45.01 -23.44 -8.77
C ALA A 47 44.51 -23.84 -7.38
N HIS A 48 45.02 -24.97 -6.90
CA HIS A 48 44.91 -25.41 -5.53
C HIS A 48 45.59 -24.41 -4.58
N VAL A 49 44.81 -23.64 -3.83
CA VAL A 49 45.30 -22.91 -2.66
C VAL A 49 45.00 -23.76 -1.42
N ARG A 50 46.04 -24.36 -0.84
CA ARG A 50 46.01 -25.02 0.47
C ARG A 50 45.77 -23.98 1.57
N PRO A 51 44.78 -24.15 2.46
CA PRO A 51 44.76 -23.42 3.71
C PRO A 51 45.71 -24.10 4.71
N SER A 52 46.67 -23.32 5.21
CA SER A 52 47.52 -23.69 6.34
C SER A 52 46.66 -23.87 7.59
N ARG A 53 46.74 -25.05 8.22
CA ARG A 53 46.14 -25.35 9.53
C ARG A 53 47.19 -25.18 10.63
N SER A 54 46.89 -24.33 11.60
CA SER A 54 46.84 -24.67 13.04
C SER A 54 46.18 -23.43 13.70
N TRP A 55 45.31 -23.53 14.69
CA TRP A 55 45.51 -24.13 16.02
C TRP A 55 44.24 -24.85 16.47
N GLY A 56 44.44 -25.94 17.21
CA GLY A 56 43.39 -26.86 17.62
C GLY A 56 42.48 -26.30 18.72
N HIS A 57 41.18 -26.44 18.49
CA HIS A 57 40.25 -26.98 19.49
C HIS A 57 39.25 -27.84 18.73
N SER A 58 39.16 -29.12 19.09
CA SER A 58 38.21 -30.07 18.52
C SER A 58 36.79 -29.62 18.89
N CYS A 59 36.07 -28.99 17.95
CA CYS A 59 34.62 -28.88 18.03
C CYS A 59 34.00 -30.23 17.62
N PRO A 60 32.94 -30.70 18.30
CA PRO A 60 32.30 -31.97 17.95
C PRO A 60 31.57 -31.81 16.61
N ASP A 61 31.57 -32.87 15.79
CA ASP A 61 30.85 -32.97 14.51
C ASP A 61 29.35 -32.59 14.57
N ALA A 62 28.79 -32.50 15.79
CA ALA A 62 27.46 -31.95 16.05
C ALA A 62 27.27 -30.48 15.59
N CYS A 63 28.32 -29.66 15.61
CA CYS A 63 28.22 -28.24 15.24
C CYS A 63 28.11 -28.05 13.72
N TRP A 64 28.84 -28.86 12.93
CA TRP A 64 28.80 -28.80 11.47
C TRP A 64 27.49 -29.37 10.90
N ASN A 65 26.97 -30.44 11.51
CA ASN A 65 25.68 -31.02 11.13
C ASN A 65 24.50 -30.09 11.45
N GLN A 66 24.57 -29.32 12.55
CA GLN A 66 23.56 -28.28 12.85
C GLN A 66 23.63 -27.12 11.85
N GLN A 67 24.84 -26.69 11.47
CA GLN A 67 25.03 -25.59 10.52
C GLN A 67 24.61 -25.99 9.09
N ALA A 68 24.91 -27.22 8.66
CA ALA A 68 24.44 -27.76 7.39
C ALA A 68 22.91 -27.95 7.36
N ALA A 69 22.33 -28.51 8.42
CA ALA A 69 20.87 -28.66 8.54
C ALA A 69 20.15 -27.31 8.60
N HIS A 70 20.73 -26.31 9.27
CA HIS A 70 20.18 -24.95 9.31
C HIS A 70 20.18 -24.29 7.93
N VAL A 71 21.25 -24.48 7.15
CA VAL A 71 21.36 -23.96 5.78
C VAL A 71 20.38 -24.65 4.82
N GLU A 72 20.26 -25.98 4.89
CA GLU A 72 19.30 -26.77 4.09
C GLU A 72 17.85 -26.37 4.41
N ASN A 73 17.53 -26.22 5.70
CA ASN A 73 16.21 -25.82 6.17
C ASN A 73 15.86 -24.38 5.76
N THR A 74 16.83 -23.47 5.87
CA THR A 74 16.64 -22.08 5.39
C THR A 74 16.38 -22.04 3.89
N ARG A 75 17.08 -22.86 3.10
CA ARG A 75 16.89 -22.93 1.64
C ARG A 75 15.50 -23.45 1.27
N HIS A 76 15.01 -24.47 1.96
CA HIS A 76 13.66 -25.00 1.74
C HIS A 76 12.58 -23.95 2.05
N HIS A 77 12.69 -23.24 3.18
CA HIS A 77 11.75 -22.17 3.53
C HIS A 77 11.80 -21.02 2.50
N LEU A 78 12.99 -20.63 2.06
CA LEU A 78 13.15 -19.60 1.03
C LEU A 78 12.54 -20.01 -0.32
N GLN A 79 12.53 -21.30 -0.66
CA GLN A 79 11.82 -21.83 -1.82
C GLN A 79 10.30 -21.83 -1.61
N GLN A 80 9.83 -22.08 -0.40
CA GLN A 80 8.40 -21.92 -0.09
C GLN A 80 7.97 -20.45 -0.20
N LEU A 81 8.83 -19.50 0.19
CA LEU A 81 8.54 -18.07 0.07
C LEU A 81 8.40 -17.60 -1.37
N SER A 82 9.08 -18.21 -2.34
CA SER A 82 8.93 -17.81 -3.73
C SER A 82 7.51 -18.05 -4.26
N SER A 83 6.75 -18.98 -3.66
CA SER A 83 5.33 -19.18 -4.00
C SER A 83 4.45 -17.97 -3.64
N TRP A 84 4.87 -17.11 -2.71
CA TRP A 84 4.15 -15.85 -2.43
C TRP A 84 4.27 -14.83 -3.56
N ALA A 85 5.29 -14.95 -4.43
CA ALA A 85 5.37 -14.15 -5.65
C ALA A 85 4.35 -14.60 -6.71
N ASP A 86 3.79 -15.80 -6.58
CA ASP A 86 2.70 -16.26 -7.42
C ASP A 86 1.38 -15.67 -6.92
N THR A 87 0.78 -14.80 -7.73
CA THR A 87 -0.46 -14.09 -7.38
C THR A 87 -1.60 -15.08 -7.14
N GLN A 88 -1.70 -16.16 -7.91
CA GLN A 88 -2.80 -17.12 -7.76
C GLN A 88 -2.70 -17.87 -6.41
N TYR A 89 -1.51 -18.34 -6.06
CA TYR A 89 -1.23 -19.00 -4.80
C TYR A 89 -1.55 -18.11 -3.59
N SER A 90 -1.02 -16.89 -3.60
CA SER A 90 -1.19 -15.92 -2.51
C SER A 90 -2.64 -15.46 -2.37
N VAL A 91 -3.35 -15.21 -3.48
CA VAL A 91 -4.79 -14.93 -3.48
C VAL A 91 -5.58 -16.10 -2.88
N ASN A 92 -5.30 -17.34 -3.30
CA ASN A 92 -6.00 -18.51 -2.78
C ASN A 92 -5.80 -18.67 -1.27
N LYS A 93 -4.60 -18.44 -0.75
CA LYS A 93 -4.34 -18.46 0.70
C LYS A 93 -5.20 -17.47 1.47
N VAL A 94 -5.32 -16.24 0.97
CA VAL A 94 -6.13 -15.19 1.61
C VAL A 94 -7.62 -15.52 1.52
N LEU A 95 -8.09 -16.07 0.39
CA LEU A 95 -9.49 -16.49 0.23
C LEU A 95 -9.87 -17.64 1.17
N GLU A 96 -8.99 -18.61 1.39
CA GLU A 96 -9.22 -19.68 2.38
C GLU A 96 -9.29 -19.12 3.80
N LEU A 97 -8.47 -18.13 4.13
CA LEU A 97 -8.58 -17.41 5.40
C LEU A 97 -9.94 -16.72 5.54
N PHE A 98 -10.41 -16.05 4.48
CA PHE A 98 -11.74 -15.45 4.47
C PHE A 98 -12.85 -16.46 4.68
N LYS A 99 -12.81 -17.63 4.05
CA LYS A 99 -13.79 -18.71 4.31
C LYS A 99 -13.78 -19.15 5.77
N SER A 100 -12.59 -19.26 6.38
CA SER A 100 -12.43 -19.78 7.75
C SER A 100 -12.96 -18.84 8.85
N GLY A 101 -13.30 -17.59 8.54
CA GLY A 101 -13.74 -16.62 9.55
C GLY A 101 -12.60 -15.99 10.36
N GLN A 102 -11.38 -16.47 10.24
CA GLN A 102 -10.24 -16.02 11.05
C GLN A 102 -9.65 -14.75 10.44
N ALA A 103 -9.82 -13.59 11.08
CA ALA A 103 -9.05 -12.40 10.72
C ALA A 103 -7.65 -12.52 11.37
N PRO A 104 -6.55 -12.26 10.64
CA PRO A 104 -5.26 -12.16 11.28
C PRO A 104 -5.26 -10.93 12.18
N SER A 105 -4.64 -11.05 13.36
CA SER A 105 -4.35 -9.89 14.20
C SER A 105 -3.25 -9.06 13.56
N HIS A 106 -3.32 -7.74 13.70
CA HIS A 106 -2.21 -6.86 13.33
C HIS A 106 -0.89 -7.35 13.93
N ILE A 107 0.11 -7.50 13.06
CA ILE A 107 1.47 -7.85 13.47
C ILE A 107 2.25 -6.55 13.64
N PHE A 108 2.36 -6.12 14.89
CA PHE A 108 3.14 -4.94 15.26
C PHE A 108 4.60 -5.30 15.52
N LEU A 109 5.48 -4.33 15.29
CA LEU A 109 6.86 -4.42 15.76
C LEU A 109 6.91 -4.40 17.29
N PRO A 110 7.87 -5.09 17.93
CA PRO A 110 8.02 -4.99 19.38
C PRO A 110 8.33 -3.58 19.85
N ASP A 111 7.90 -3.23 21.06
CA ASP A 111 7.97 -1.87 21.61
C ASP A 111 9.35 -1.23 21.46
N SER A 112 10.41 -1.97 21.78
CA SER A 112 11.79 -1.47 21.68
C SER A 112 12.22 -1.10 20.24
N VAL A 113 11.73 -1.82 19.24
CA VAL A 113 12.00 -1.55 17.82
C VAL A 113 11.07 -0.45 17.32
N ASN A 114 9.80 -0.48 17.75
CA ASN A 114 8.82 0.55 17.41
C ASN A 114 9.21 1.94 17.95
N GLU A 115 9.80 2.02 19.15
CA GLU A 115 10.38 3.25 19.70
C GLU A 115 11.51 3.82 18.84
N LYS A 116 12.38 2.94 18.32
CA LYS A 116 13.46 3.34 17.40
C LYS A 116 12.89 3.90 16.09
N PHE A 117 11.91 3.22 15.49
CA PHE A 117 11.24 3.74 14.29
C PHE A 117 10.60 5.10 14.52
N ARG A 118 9.89 5.29 15.62
CA ARG A 118 9.29 6.60 15.96
C ARG A 118 10.35 7.69 16.16
N ALA A 119 11.48 7.37 16.78
CA ALA A 119 12.58 8.32 16.94
C ALA A 119 13.18 8.74 15.60
N PHE A 120 13.55 7.78 14.76
CA PHE A 120 14.12 8.05 13.43
C PHE A 120 13.14 8.75 12.50
N HIS A 121 11.85 8.41 12.58
CA HIS A 121 10.81 9.08 11.80
C HIS A 121 10.70 10.57 12.14
N ARG A 122 10.73 10.93 13.43
CA ARG A 122 10.75 12.34 13.85
C ARG A 122 11.98 13.07 13.33
N ASP A 123 13.16 12.44 13.40
CA ASP A 123 14.40 13.03 12.91
C ASP A 123 14.32 13.31 11.40
N ILE A 124 13.80 12.36 10.60
CA ILE A 124 13.64 12.53 9.15
C ILE A 124 12.57 13.58 8.83
N GLN A 125 11.44 13.59 9.53
CA GLN A 125 10.42 14.62 9.32
C GLN A 125 10.93 16.03 9.65
N GLN A 126 11.80 16.16 10.66
CA GLN A 126 12.42 17.44 10.99
C GLN A 126 13.40 17.91 9.90
N GLU A 127 14.13 16.98 9.27
CA GLU A 127 15.16 17.30 8.28
C GLU A 127 14.58 17.46 6.86
N CYS A 128 13.61 16.63 6.48
CA CYS A 128 13.09 16.53 5.11
C CYS A 128 11.66 17.11 4.97
N GLY A 129 10.97 17.37 6.07
CA GLY A 129 9.55 17.72 6.06
C GLY A 129 8.63 16.50 6.15
N ALA A 130 7.33 16.76 6.32
CA ALA A 130 6.31 15.72 6.28
C ALA A 130 6.04 15.31 4.83
N GLU A 131 6.10 14.00 4.55
CA GLU A 131 5.86 13.43 3.23
C GLU A 131 4.70 12.44 3.30
N ASP A 132 3.63 12.72 2.55
CA ASP A 132 2.42 11.89 2.50
C ASP A 132 2.41 10.89 1.33
N LYS A 133 3.43 10.96 0.46
CA LYS A 133 3.58 10.07 -0.70
C LYS A 133 4.27 8.77 -0.31
N GLN A 134 4.10 7.73 -1.13
CA GLN A 134 4.86 6.50 -0.97
C GLN A 134 6.36 6.81 -1.01
N HIS A 135 7.06 6.43 0.06
CA HIS A 135 8.50 6.56 0.15
C HIS A 135 9.07 5.53 1.13
N SER A 136 10.37 5.33 1.03
CA SER A 136 11.15 4.52 1.97
C SER A 136 12.40 5.25 2.41
N TRP A 137 12.85 4.98 3.62
CA TRP A 137 14.16 5.44 4.14
C TRP A 137 14.77 4.34 4.99
N ALA A 138 16.06 4.47 5.28
CA ALA A 138 16.71 3.51 6.17
C ALA A 138 17.77 4.15 7.05
N VAL A 139 18.10 3.42 8.10
CA VAL A 139 19.05 3.80 9.13
C VAL A 139 19.95 2.61 9.43
N ILE A 140 21.27 2.84 9.43
CA ILE A 140 22.25 1.91 9.97
C ILE A 140 22.67 2.45 11.34
N GLU A 141 22.25 1.76 12.40
CA GLU A 141 22.68 2.04 13.77
C GLU A 141 23.94 1.21 14.07
N LYS A 142 25.04 1.92 14.34
CA LYS A 142 26.30 1.35 14.83
C LYS A 142 26.48 1.75 16.29
N ARG A 143 27.50 1.18 16.95
CA ARG A 143 27.81 1.48 18.36
C ARG A 143 28.08 2.96 18.64
N GLU A 144 28.74 3.65 17.71
CA GLU A 144 29.18 5.04 17.89
C GLU A 144 28.56 6.02 16.90
N GLU A 145 27.93 5.53 15.83
CA GLU A 145 27.34 6.36 14.80
C GLU A 145 26.01 5.81 14.30
N VAL A 146 25.13 6.72 13.90
CA VAL A 146 23.89 6.41 13.19
C VAL A 146 24.02 7.02 11.79
N ILE A 147 23.74 6.23 10.74
CA ILE A 147 23.75 6.69 9.36
C ILE A 147 22.32 6.62 8.84
N MET A 148 21.74 7.77 8.47
CA MET A 148 20.37 7.87 7.95
C MET A 148 20.41 8.27 6.47
N TYR A 149 19.53 7.71 5.64
CA TYR A 149 19.48 8.00 4.20
C TYR A 149 18.07 7.78 3.64
N GLY A 150 17.73 8.55 2.60
CA GLY A 150 16.36 8.78 2.14
C GLY A 150 15.83 10.14 2.59
N PRO A 151 14.52 10.42 2.38
CA PRO A 151 13.51 9.56 1.77
C PRO A 151 13.75 9.33 0.28
N TYR A 152 13.45 8.12 -0.18
CA TYR A 152 13.44 7.75 -1.60
C TYR A 152 12.00 7.50 -2.05
N PHE A 153 11.69 7.93 -3.26
CA PHE A 153 10.37 7.82 -3.86
C PHE A 153 10.40 6.81 -5.02
N PRO A 154 9.30 6.07 -5.26
CA PRO A 154 9.22 5.16 -6.39
C PRO A 154 9.32 5.92 -7.72
N ASN A 155 9.97 5.30 -8.70
CA ASN A 155 10.01 5.79 -10.07
C ASN A 155 9.11 4.92 -10.96
N TYR A 156 7.84 5.32 -11.08
CA TYR A 156 6.84 4.58 -11.85
C TYR A 156 7.17 4.47 -13.35
N SER A 157 8.03 5.36 -13.88
CA SER A 157 8.44 5.30 -15.28
C SER A 157 9.47 4.20 -15.56
N SER A 158 10.34 3.90 -14.59
CA SER A 158 11.31 2.80 -14.67
C SER A 158 10.80 1.50 -14.04
N GLY A 159 9.70 1.56 -13.27
CA GLY A 159 9.20 0.43 -12.48
C GLY A 159 10.00 0.17 -11.20
N GLU A 160 10.91 1.08 -10.81
CA GLU A 160 11.68 0.98 -9.58
C GLU A 160 10.85 1.43 -8.38
N HIS A 161 10.88 0.62 -7.32
CA HIS A 161 10.26 0.95 -6.05
C HIS A 161 11.28 1.61 -5.12
N SER A 162 10.80 2.41 -4.16
CA SER A 162 11.66 3.08 -3.17
C SER A 162 12.54 2.10 -2.37
N GLU A 163 12.04 0.89 -2.16
CA GLU A 163 12.71 -0.20 -1.47
C GLU A 163 13.93 -0.72 -2.24
N ASP A 164 13.92 -0.68 -3.58
CA ASP A 164 15.06 -1.12 -4.40
C ASP A 164 16.28 -0.21 -4.15
N THR A 165 16.06 1.11 -4.09
CA THR A 165 17.11 2.09 -3.77
C THR A 165 17.62 1.92 -2.35
N VAL A 166 16.73 1.72 -1.38
CA VAL A 166 17.12 1.48 0.02
C VAL A 166 17.97 0.22 0.14
N ILE A 167 17.58 -0.89 -0.50
CA ILE A 167 18.33 -2.14 -0.48
C ILE A 167 19.73 -1.94 -1.10
N GLY A 168 19.82 -1.30 -2.27
CA GLY A 168 21.08 -1.01 -2.93
C GLY A 168 22.02 -0.17 -2.07
N GLN A 169 21.50 0.93 -1.51
CA GLN A 169 22.28 1.81 -0.65
C GLN A 169 22.72 1.12 0.66
N THR A 170 21.86 0.28 1.24
CA THR A 170 22.21 -0.51 2.42
C THR A 170 23.38 -1.44 2.12
N GLN A 171 23.31 -2.16 0.99
CA GLN A 171 24.35 -3.08 0.55
C GLN A 171 25.71 -2.37 0.42
N GLU A 172 25.76 -1.25 -0.31
CA GLU A 172 26.98 -0.46 -0.51
C GLU A 172 27.59 0.01 0.83
N LEU A 173 26.76 0.48 1.76
CA LEU A 173 27.22 0.94 3.06
C LEU A 173 27.76 -0.20 3.93
N LEU A 174 27.15 -1.39 3.86
CA LEU A 174 27.63 -2.58 4.57
C LEU A 174 28.96 -3.09 4.00
N GLU A 175 29.11 -3.11 2.68
CA GLU A 175 30.36 -3.50 1.99
C GLU A 175 31.52 -2.56 2.32
N SER A 176 31.24 -1.28 2.57
CA SER A 176 32.27 -0.27 2.83
C SER A 176 32.88 -0.30 4.25
N GLY A 177 32.37 -1.13 5.16
CA GLY A 177 32.83 -1.14 6.55
C GLY A 177 32.95 -2.52 7.20
N ALA A 178 33.66 -2.57 8.32
CA ALA A 178 33.76 -3.77 9.15
C ALA A 178 32.54 -3.85 10.07
N ALA A 179 31.54 -4.63 9.67
CA ALA A 179 30.29 -4.77 10.40
C ALA A 179 30.44 -5.73 11.59
N SER A 180 30.31 -5.18 12.79
CA SER A 180 30.16 -5.91 14.05
C SER A 180 29.13 -5.15 14.86
N ASP A 181 28.06 -5.85 15.27
CA ASP A 181 26.94 -5.35 16.08
C ASP A 181 26.09 -4.21 15.46
N TRP A 182 26.06 -4.07 14.14
CA TRP A 182 25.20 -3.08 13.49
C TRP A 182 23.75 -3.57 13.36
N LYS A 183 22.83 -2.62 13.32
CA LYS A 183 21.41 -2.86 13.02
C LYS A 183 20.97 -2.02 11.84
N VAL A 184 20.17 -2.63 10.98
CA VAL A 184 19.55 -1.95 9.85
C VAL A 184 18.07 -1.74 10.18
N TYR A 185 17.58 -0.52 10.05
CA TYR A 185 16.17 -0.17 10.14
C TYR A 185 15.72 0.33 8.79
N VAL A 186 14.74 -0.34 8.18
CA VAL A 186 14.12 0.04 6.91
C VAL A 186 12.68 0.47 7.19
N PHE A 187 12.34 1.68 6.81
CA PHE A 187 10.98 2.20 6.88
C PHE A 187 10.39 2.29 5.48
N THR A 188 9.09 2.00 5.38
CA THR A 188 8.30 2.29 4.19
C THR A 188 6.90 2.73 4.57
N VAL A 189 6.30 3.67 3.84
CA VAL A 189 4.92 4.11 4.12
C VAL A 189 3.95 2.96 3.89
N ASN A 190 4.02 2.34 2.71
CA ASN A 190 3.28 1.14 2.37
C ASN A 190 4.14 -0.10 2.57
N SER A 191 3.57 -1.18 3.09
CA SER A 191 4.26 -2.47 3.22
C SER A 191 4.97 -2.84 1.91
N PRO A 192 6.21 -3.35 1.94
CA PRO A 192 6.91 -3.75 0.72
C PRO A 192 6.03 -4.69 -0.12
N CYS A 193 6.03 -4.54 -1.44
CA CYS A 193 5.10 -5.32 -2.28
C CYS A 193 5.42 -6.82 -2.26
N LEU A 194 4.37 -7.63 -2.44
CA LEU A 194 4.45 -9.09 -2.57
C LEU A 194 4.25 -9.59 -4.01
N ALA A 195 3.78 -8.73 -4.91
CA ALA A 195 3.72 -8.99 -6.35
C ALA A 195 4.32 -7.82 -7.14
N ARG A 196 5.06 -8.16 -8.19
CA ARG A 196 5.48 -7.30 -9.31
C ARG A 196 6.08 -8.17 -10.42
N SER A 197 6.38 -7.58 -11.57
CA SER A 197 7.00 -8.28 -12.70
C SER A 197 8.45 -8.74 -12.44
N THR A 198 9.12 -8.13 -11.46
CA THR A 198 10.44 -8.52 -10.97
C THR A 198 10.34 -9.13 -9.56
N ALA A 199 11.46 -9.44 -8.90
CA ALA A 199 11.44 -10.03 -7.56
C ALA A 199 10.77 -9.09 -6.54
N PRO A 200 9.63 -9.46 -5.89
CA PRO A 200 8.89 -8.57 -4.98
C PRO A 200 9.76 -7.98 -3.86
N CYS A 201 9.47 -6.74 -3.46
CA CYS A 201 10.26 -6.00 -2.47
C CYS A 201 10.34 -6.74 -1.13
N MET A 202 9.22 -7.33 -0.70
CA MET A 202 9.16 -8.06 0.57
C MET A 202 10.05 -9.31 0.56
N LEU A 203 10.04 -10.07 -0.54
CA LEU A 203 10.92 -11.23 -0.71
C LEU A 203 12.39 -10.80 -0.81
N ASN A 204 12.68 -9.75 -1.58
CA ASN A 204 14.04 -9.23 -1.73
C ASN A 204 14.62 -8.80 -0.37
N LEU A 205 13.83 -8.12 0.47
CA LEU A 205 14.23 -7.76 1.83
C LEU A 205 14.50 -8.99 2.72
N VAL A 206 13.71 -10.06 2.61
CA VAL A 206 13.97 -11.31 3.35
C VAL A 206 15.30 -11.93 2.92
N TYR A 207 15.54 -12.05 1.61
CA TYR A 207 16.79 -12.59 1.08
C TYR A 207 17.99 -11.74 1.51
N LYS A 208 17.86 -10.42 1.39
CA LYS A 208 18.92 -9.47 1.74
C LYS A 208 19.19 -9.43 3.24
N ALA A 209 18.17 -9.50 4.08
CA ALA A 209 18.38 -9.58 5.53
C ALA A 209 19.15 -10.85 5.94
N LEU A 210 18.88 -12.00 5.30
CA LEU A 210 19.64 -13.22 5.52
C LEU A 210 21.09 -13.08 5.04
N GLU A 211 21.29 -12.56 3.83
CA GLU A 211 22.61 -12.31 3.26
C GLU A 211 23.42 -11.37 4.15
N TRP A 212 22.82 -10.25 4.58
CA TRP A 212 23.47 -9.28 5.44
C TRP A 212 23.79 -9.85 6.81
N ARG A 213 22.93 -10.70 7.36
CA ARG A 213 23.24 -11.44 8.59
C ARG A 213 24.45 -12.35 8.42
N HIS A 214 24.54 -13.07 7.30
CA HIS A 214 25.61 -14.04 7.07
C HIS A 214 26.95 -13.36 6.80
N LEU A 215 26.97 -12.32 5.95
CA LEU A 215 28.18 -11.65 5.51
C LEU A 215 28.68 -10.59 6.51
N TYR A 216 27.75 -9.88 7.15
CA TYR A 216 28.05 -8.69 7.96
C TYR A 216 27.59 -8.83 9.42
N GLY A 217 26.96 -9.94 9.80
CA GLY A 217 26.49 -10.17 11.18
C GLY A 217 25.30 -9.29 11.60
N VAL A 218 24.72 -8.50 10.68
CA VAL A 218 23.72 -7.48 11.03
C VAL A 218 22.32 -8.05 11.13
N LYS A 219 21.50 -7.47 12.03
CA LYS A 219 20.07 -7.75 12.11
C LYS A 219 19.29 -6.63 11.41
N THR A 220 18.28 -7.00 10.64
CA THR A 220 17.43 -6.08 9.88
C THR A 220 16.06 -5.96 10.54
N HIS A 221 15.57 -4.74 10.66
CA HIS A 221 14.23 -4.40 11.15
C HIS A 221 13.50 -3.67 10.04
N VAL A 222 12.31 -4.12 9.66
CA VAL A 222 11.47 -3.51 8.61
C VAL A 222 10.17 -3.03 9.23
N GLY A 223 9.92 -1.73 9.17
CA GLY A 223 8.70 -1.11 9.68
C GLY A 223 7.88 -0.51 8.56
N TYR A 224 6.57 -0.77 8.55
CA TYR A 224 5.64 -0.17 7.60
C TYR A 224 4.44 0.47 8.29
N VAL A 225 3.82 1.46 7.63
CA VAL A 225 2.65 2.16 8.19
C VAL A 225 1.33 1.53 7.72
N ARG A 226 1.22 1.21 6.44
CA ARG A 226 -0.01 0.73 5.80
C ARG A 226 0.21 -0.61 5.12
N CYS A 227 -0.80 -1.47 5.14
CA CYS A 227 -0.76 -2.71 4.35
C CYS A 227 -1.19 -2.39 2.92
N TRP A 228 -0.26 -2.48 1.98
CA TRP A 228 -0.52 -2.21 0.56
C TRP A 228 -0.79 -3.48 -0.24
N GLY A 229 -0.15 -4.60 0.10
CA GLY A 229 -0.40 -5.90 -0.53
C GLY A 229 -0.27 -5.86 -2.06
N PHE A 230 -1.40 -6.08 -2.76
CA PHE A 230 -1.52 -6.16 -4.23
C PHE A 230 -2.09 -4.89 -4.89
N LYS A 231 -2.15 -3.75 -4.18
CA LYS A 231 -2.83 -2.56 -4.71
C LYS A 231 -2.13 -1.97 -5.95
N GLY A 232 -2.90 -1.78 -7.03
CA GLY A 232 -2.50 -1.24 -8.33
C GLY A 232 -3.54 -1.51 -9.44
N ASN A 233 -3.39 -0.93 -10.63
CA ASN A 233 -4.42 -0.93 -11.70
C ASN A 233 -4.75 -2.31 -12.32
N LYS A 234 -4.08 -3.40 -11.89
CA LYS A 234 -4.12 -4.70 -12.56
C LYS A 234 -4.43 -5.91 -11.67
N GLU A 235 -4.41 -5.80 -10.34
CA GLU A 235 -4.33 -6.98 -9.46
C GLU A 235 -5.29 -6.97 -8.24
N THR A 236 -6.41 -6.24 -8.30
CA THR A 236 -7.40 -6.27 -7.20
C THR A 236 -8.47 -7.34 -7.43
N ALA A 237 -8.57 -8.32 -6.52
CA ALA A 237 -9.59 -9.37 -6.55
C ALA A 237 -11.05 -8.85 -6.50
N PHE A 238 -11.24 -7.58 -6.12
CA PHE A 238 -12.55 -6.95 -5.93
C PHE A 238 -12.88 -5.90 -7.00
N ARG A 239 -12.12 -5.81 -8.10
CA ARG A 239 -12.31 -4.76 -9.13
C ARG A 239 -13.75 -4.71 -9.66
N ASP A 240 -14.36 -5.88 -9.80
CA ASP A 240 -15.63 -6.06 -10.51
C ASP A 240 -16.82 -6.25 -9.56
N VAL A 241 -16.70 -5.94 -8.26
CA VAL A 241 -17.84 -6.01 -7.34
C VAL A 241 -18.82 -4.87 -7.66
N THR A 242 -19.98 -5.22 -8.18
CA THR A 242 -21.07 -4.31 -8.55
C THR A 242 -22.08 -4.12 -7.40
N TYR A 243 -22.89 -3.06 -7.48
CA TYR A 243 -23.98 -2.86 -6.52
C TYR A 243 -24.98 -4.03 -6.54
N GLN A 244 -25.28 -4.59 -7.73
CA GLN A 244 -26.21 -5.73 -7.83
C GLN A 244 -25.70 -6.94 -7.04
N GLN A 245 -24.41 -7.25 -7.13
CA GLN A 245 -23.82 -8.31 -6.31
C GLN A 245 -23.91 -7.99 -4.82
N VAL A 246 -23.61 -6.75 -4.42
CA VAL A 246 -23.74 -6.30 -3.02
C VAL A 246 -25.17 -6.44 -2.51
N GLU A 247 -26.16 -5.98 -3.27
CA GLU A 247 -27.57 -6.08 -2.92
C GLU A 247 -28.00 -7.54 -2.80
N ARG A 248 -27.65 -8.40 -3.75
CA ARG A 248 -27.92 -9.84 -3.66
C ARG A 248 -27.30 -10.46 -2.41
N MET A 249 -26.04 -10.13 -2.10
CA MET A 249 -25.39 -10.60 -0.87
C MET A 249 -26.14 -10.16 0.39
N THR A 250 -26.80 -9.00 0.42
CA THR A 250 -27.62 -8.60 1.57
C THR A 250 -28.94 -9.34 1.67
N GLN A 251 -29.49 -9.83 0.55
CA GLN A 251 -30.78 -10.50 0.46
C GLN A 251 -30.72 -12.02 0.72
N THR A 252 -29.57 -12.64 0.49
CA THR A 252 -29.39 -14.09 0.68
C THR A 252 -28.81 -14.43 2.04
N GLU A 253 -29.14 -15.59 2.58
CA GLU A 253 -28.59 -16.05 3.87
C GLU A 253 -27.16 -16.57 3.71
N ASP A 254 -26.95 -17.42 2.72
CA ASP A 254 -25.71 -18.15 2.46
C ASP A 254 -25.24 -18.05 1.00
N TYR A 255 -24.11 -18.69 0.71
CA TYR A 255 -23.51 -18.69 -0.62
C TYR A 255 -24.34 -19.48 -1.65
N GLU A 256 -25.00 -20.56 -1.22
CA GLU A 256 -25.83 -21.37 -2.11
C GLU A 256 -27.05 -20.56 -2.59
N GLY A 257 -27.73 -19.86 -1.69
CA GLY A 257 -28.80 -18.94 -2.05
C GLY A 257 -28.33 -17.80 -2.94
N TYR A 258 -27.10 -17.29 -2.71
CA TYR A 258 -26.49 -16.25 -3.55
C TYR A 258 -26.23 -16.72 -4.99
N VAL A 259 -25.65 -17.90 -5.17
CA VAL A 259 -25.35 -18.44 -6.51
C VAL A 259 -26.63 -18.81 -7.26
N ASN A 260 -27.63 -19.33 -6.55
CA ASN A 260 -28.90 -19.76 -7.13
C ASN A 260 -29.91 -18.60 -7.35
N ALA A 261 -29.55 -17.36 -6.97
CA ALA A 261 -30.39 -16.19 -7.21
C ALA A 261 -30.53 -15.90 -8.71
N GLU A 262 -31.62 -15.23 -9.09
CA GLU A 262 -31.78 -14.76 -10.47
C GLU A 262 -30.82 -13.60 -10.76
N TRP A 263 -29.92 -13.82 -11.72
CA TRP A 263 -28.94 -12.85 -12.21
C TRP A 263 -29.36 -12.28 -13.56
N THR A 264 -29.02 -11.02 -13.80
CA THR A 264 -29.00 -10.47 -15.17
C THR A 264 -27.87 -11.13 -15.96
N ALA A 265 -28.03 -11.29 -17.28
CA ALA A 265 -27.10 -12.05 -18.12
C ALA A 265 -25.62 -11.60 -18.03
N ASP A 266 -25.36 -10.36 -17.62
CA ASP A 266 -24.03 -9.76 -17.59
C ASP A 266 -23.33 -9.79 -16.21
N VAL A 267 -23.96 -10.37 -15.17
CA VAL A 267 -23.40 -10.38 -13.80
C VAL A 267 -23.21 -11.80 -13.31
N ASN A 268 -21.94 -12.15 -13.06
CA ASN A 268 -21.58 -13.45 -12.50
C ASN A 268 -21.51 -13.40 -10.96
N PRO A 269 -21.92 -14.46 -10.26
CA PRO A 269 -21.68 -14.58 -8.82
C PRO A 269 -20.17 -14.49 -8.50
N LEU A 270 -19.87 -13.84 -7.38
CA LEU A 270 -18.53 -13.88 -6.79
C LEU A 270 -18.21 -15.30 -6.32
N CYS A 271 -16.94 -15.68 -6.26
CA CYS A 271 -16.57 -16.96 -5.65
C CYS A 271 -16.84 -16.94 -4.13
N GLU A 272 -16.99 -18.12 -3.53
CA GLU A 272 -17.35 -18.30 -2.12
C GLU A 272 -16.46 -17.50 -1.14
N GLY A 273 -15.15 -17.45 -1.37
CA GLY A 273 -14.23 -16.71 -0.49
C GLY A 273 -14.47 -15.20 -0.52
N LEU A 274 -14.72 -14.63 -1.71
CA LEU A 274 -15.05 -13.22 -1.88
C LEU A 274 -16.45 -12.91 -1.32
N TYR A 275 -17.42 -13.80 -1.54
CA TYR A 275 -18.75 -13.73 -0.94
C TYR A 275 -18.66 -13.69 0.59
N ALA A 276 -17.90 -14.61 1.21
CA ALA A 276 -17.75 -14.67 2.66
C ALA A 276 -17.11 -13.40 3.24
N ALA A 277 -16.13 -12.81 2.54
CA ALA A 277 -15.50 -11.55 2.94
C ALA A 277 -16.48 -10.38 2.86
N ALA A 278 -17.16 -10.23 1.71
CA ALA A 278 -18.16 -9.19 1.50
C ALA A 278 -19.34 -9.31 2.46
N LYS A 279 -19.86 -10.53 2.67
CA LYS A 279 -20.95 -10.81 3.61
C LYS A 279 -20.59 -10.44 5.04
N ARG A 280 -19.34 -10.68 5.48
CA ARG A 280 -18.86 -10.27 6.80
C ARG A 280 -18.77 -8.75 6.93
N LEU A 281 -18.22 -8.08 5.92
CA LEU A 281 -18.15 -6.62 5.89
C LEU A 281 -19.55 -6.01 5.99
N LEU A 282 -20.48 -6.49 5.16
CA LEU A 282 -21.88 -6.04 5.16
C LEU A 282 -22.61 -6.38 6.47
N GLY A 283 -22.31 -7.54 7.07
CA GLY A 283 -22.88 -7.99 8.33
C GLY A 283 -22.35 -7.29 9.58
N SER A 284 -21.24 -6.55 9.48
CA SER A 284 -20.65 -5.82 10.62
C SER A 284 -21.50 -4.64 11.12
N GLY A 285 -22.50 -4.22 10.32
CA GLY A 285 -23.44 -3.15 10.66
C GLY A 285 -22.84 -1.75 10.53
N HIS A 286 -23.66 -0.77 10.15
CA HIS A 286 -23.31 0.67 10.10
C HIS A 286 -22.18 1.04 9.11
N LEU A 287 -22.36 0.70 7.84
CA LEU A 287 -21.50 1.17 6.76
C LEU A 287 -21.93 2.57 6.31
N ASP A 288 -21.47 3.58 7.04
CA ASP A 288 -21.57 4.97 6.60
C ASP A 288 -20.47 5.23 5.57
N PHE A 289 -20.84 5.80 4.42
CA PHE A 289 -19.89 6.09 3.35
C PHE A 289 -20.01 7.54 2.86
N PRO A 290 -18.89 8.15 2.43
CA PRO A 290 -18.92 9.46 1.82
C PRO A 290 -19.43 9.35 0.38
N LEU A 291 -20.48 10.10 0.03
CA LEU A 291 -20.93 10.19 -1.36
C LEU A 291 -20.07 11.17 -2.18
N SER A 292 -19.51 12.18 -1.52
CA SER A 292 -18.60 13.16 -2.11
C SER A 292 -17.16 12.85 -1.69
N GLY A 293 -16.27 12.68 -2.68
CA GLY A 293 -14.85 12.53 -2.42
C GLY A 293 -14.21 13.85 -1.92
N PRO A 294 -13.01 13.80 -1.32
CA PRO A 294 -12.30 14.98 -0.79
C PRO A 294 -12.07 16.10 -1.82
N GLN A 295 -12.02 15.77 -3.11
CA GLN A 295 -11.77 16.70 -4.21
C GLN A 295 -13.03 17.20 -4.93
N GLY A 296 -14.25 16.85 -4.47
CA GLY A 296 -15.47 17.30 -5.15
C GLY A 296 -15.58 16.76 -6.59
N GLN A 297 -15.26 15.48 -6.78
CA GLN A 297 -15.32 14.80 -8.08
C GLN A 297 -16.65 15.08 -8.81
N ASP A 298 -16.57 15.19 -10.14
CA ASP A 298 -17.63 15.61 -11.08
C ASP A 298 -18.79 14.61 -11.15
N TRP A 299 -19.54 14.50 -10.06
CA TRP A 299 -20.74 13.68 -9.96
C TRP A 299 -21.81 14.08 -10.99
N ARG A 300 -21.69 15.27 -11.59
CA ARG A 300 -22.49 15.73 -12.74
C ARG A 300 -22.37 14.80 -13.94
N SER A 301 -21.25 14.07 -14.08
CA SER A 301 -21.08 13.09 -15.16
C SER A 301 -22.10 11.94 -15.10
N HIS A 302 -22.67 11.64 -13.94
CA HIS A 302 -23.75 10.65 -13.78
C HIS A 302 -25.10 11.15 -14.30
N PHE A 303 -25.25 12.48 -14.48
CA PHE A 303 -26.51 13.11 -14.89
C PHE A 303 -26.58 13.39 -16.39
N LYS A 304 -25.67 12.84 -17.20
CA LYS A 304 -25.69 12.96 -18.67
C LYS A 304 -27.04 12.58 -19.29
N SER A 305 -27.73 11.58 -18.74
CA SER A 305 -29.05 11.16 -19.25
C SER A 305 -30.17 12.17 -18.99
N VAL A 306 -30.02 13.06 -17.99
CA VAL A 306 -30.94 14.18 -17.77
C VAL A 306 -30.75 15.24 -18.86
N HIS A 307 -29.51 15.48 -19.27
CA HIS A 307 -29.19 16.38 -20.37
C HIS A 307 -29.64 15.84 -21.73
N GLY A 308 -29.56 14.52 -21.94
CA GLY A 308 -29.97 13.88 -23.19
C GLY A 308 -31.48 13.87 -23.48
N ILE A 309 -32.33 14.34 -22.56
CA ILE A 309 -33.79 14.40 -22.77
C ILE A 309 -34.15 15.42 -23.87
N PHE A 310 -33.34 16.47 -23.99
CA PHE A 310 -33.63 17.64 -24.81
C PHE A 310 -32.55 17.91 -25.86
N ASP A 311 -31.82 16.86 -26.27
CA ASP A 311 -30.79 16.96 -27.30
C ASP A 311 -31.37 17.34 -28.67
N ASP A 312 -32.62 16.92 -28.93
CA ASP A 312 -33.38 17.16 -30.17
C ASP A 312 -34.15 18.49 -30.18
N ASP A 313 -34.15 19.25 -29.06
CA ASP A 313 -34.87 20.51 -28.94
C ASP A 313 -34.13 21.69 -29.62
N PRO A 314 -34.85 22.76 -30.01
CA PRO A 314 -34.24 23.98 -30.55
C PRO A 314 -33.16 24.53 -29.62
N GLU A 315 -32.09 25.10 -30.19
CA GLU A 315 -30.88 25.49 -29.45
C GLU A 315 -31.16 26.40 -28.23
N GLU A 316 -32.12 27.32 -28.35
CA GLU A 316 -32.49 28.24 -27.28
C GLU A 316 -33.29 27.55 -26.16
N GLU A 317 -34.18 26.61 -26.50
CA GLU A 317 -34.92 25.81 -25.51
C GLU A 317 -33.97 24.84 -24.79
N ARG A 318 -33.08 24.19 -25.55
CA ARG A 318 -32.03 23.33 -25.01
C ARG A 318 -31.13 24.04 -24.00
N LYS A 319 -30.74 25.31 -24.25
CA LYS A 319 -29.94 26.11 -23.31
C LYS A 319 -30.69 26.33 -21.98
N VAL A 320 -31.97 26.69 -22.05
CA VAL A 320 -32.80 26.91 -20.85
C VAL A 320 -32.96 25.61 -20.06
N LEU A 321 -33.26 24.50 -20.74
CA LEU A 321 -33.43 23.19 -20.10
C LEU A 321 -32.13 22.64 -19.51
N THR A 322 -30.99 22.89 -20.16
CA THR A 322 -29.67 22.57 -19.60
C THR A 322 -29.39 23.35 -18.32
N GLN A 323 -29.74 24.64 -18.29
CA GLN A 323 -29.58 25.47 -17.09
C GLN A 323 -30.47 24.99 -15.95
N GLU A 324 -31.72 24.64 -16.23
CA GLU A 324 -32.65 24.07 -15.25
C GLU A 324 -32.15 22.71 -14.72
N ALA A 325 -31.66 21.83 -15.61
CA ALA A 325 -31.06 20.55 -15.22
C ALA A 325 -29.84 20.74 -14.31
N ASN A 326 -28.94 21.67 -14.65
CA ASN A 326 -27.77 21.99 -13.82
C ASN A 326 -28.19 22.58 -12.46
N ALA A 327 -29.16 23.48 -12.43
CA ALA A 327 -29.65 24.07 -11.18
C ALA A 327 -30.30 23.01 -10.27
N LEU A 328 -31.07 22.08 -10.87
CA LEU A 328 -31.66 20.94 -10.17
C LEU A 328 -30.58 20.05 -9.55
N ILE A 329 -29.55 19.71 -10.34
CA ILE A 329 -28.39 18.94 -9.89
C ILE A 329 -27.73 19.68 -8.71
N GLU A 330 -27.25 20.90 -8.89
CA GLU A 330 -26.58 21.67 -7.81
C GLU A 330 -27.41 21.77 -6.52
N ALA A 331 -28.71 22.02 -6.62
CA ALA A 331 -29.60 22.10 -5.47
C ALA A 331 -29.75 20.76 -4.73
N ALA A 332 -29.66 19.63 -5.43
CA ALA A 332 -29.62 18.30 -4.81
C ALA A 332 -28.29 18.07 -4.08
N GLY A 333 -27.17 18.49 -4.69
CA GLY A 333 -25.85 18.40 -4.08
C GLY A 333 -25.77 19.17 -2.75
N ALA A 334 -26.39 20.34 -2.67
CA ALA A 334 -26.46 21.15 -1.45
C ALA A 334 -27.25 20.49 -0.29
N ARG A 335 -28.02 19.42 -0.56
CA ARG A 335 -28.74 18.65 0.47
C ARG A 335 -27.96 17.45 1.00
N LEU A 336 -26.78 17.18 0.44
CA LEU A 336 -25.97 16.06 0.92
C LEU A 336 -25.47 16.32 2.34
N PRO A 337 -25.47 15.30 3.21
CA PRO A 337 -24.93 15.42 4.55
C PRO A 337 -23.43 15.72 4.50
N GLU A 338 -22.96 16.60 5.40
CA GLU A 338 -21.53 16.89 5.56
C GLU A 338 -20.73 15.69 6.09
N ARG A 339 -21.42 14.71 6.69
CA ARG A 339 -20.83 13.50 7.24
C ARG A 339 -21.21 12.29 6.38
N PRO A 340 -20.37 11.25 6.36
CA PRO A 340 -20.74 9.95 5.81
C PRO A 340 -22.11 9.51 6.35
N ALA A 341 -22.92 8.95 5.45
CA ALA A 341 -24.28 8.54 5.76
C ALA A 341 -24.55 7.16 5.16
N ARG A 342 -25.70 6.59 5.50
CA ARG A 342 -26.10 5.27 5.04
C ARG A 342 -26.64 5.31 3.61
N LEU A 343 -26.55 4.18 2.93
CA LEU A 343 -27.14 3.98 1.60
C LEU A 343 -28.60 4.41 1.54
N GLY A 344 -29.42 3.94 2.49
CA GLY A 344 -30.85 4.28 2.53
C GLY A 344 -31.12 5.78 2.70
N GLU A 345 -30.27 6.48 3.44
CA GLU A 345 -30.41 7.94 3.66
C GLU A 345 -30.13 8.70 2.36
N TYR A 346 -29.05 8.38 1.64
CA TYR A 346 -28.77 8.99 0.35
C TYR A 346 -29.85 8.68 -0.70
N LEU A 347 -30.40 7.47 -0.70
CA LEU A 347 -31.47 7.09 -1.62
C LEU A 347 -32.77 7.87 -1.33
N GLU A 348 -33.14 8.04 -0.07
CA GLU A 348 -34.32 8.83 0.30
C GLU A 348 -34.13 10.32 0.00
N ILE A 349 -32.93 10.90 0.19
CA ILE A 349 -32.64 12.30 -0.21
C ILE A 349 -32.97 12.53 -1.68
N GLY A 350 -32.51 11.66 -2.59
CA GLY A 350 -32.78 11.81 -4.03
C GLY A 350 -34.25 11.69 -4.38
N LYS A 351 -34.97 10.78 -3.70
CA LYS A 351 -36.40 10.56 -3.88
C LYS A 351 -37.22 11.75 -3.39
N GLU A 352 -36.96 12.24 -2.18
CA GLU A 352 -37.61 13.43 -1.62
C GLU A 352 -37.31 14.67 -2.45
N PHE A 353 -36.07 14.82 -2.92
CA PHE A 353 -35.66 15.94 -3.76
C PHE A 353 -36.42 15.96 -5.08
N ALA A 354 -36.51 14.83 -5.77
CA ALA A 354 -37.25 14.74 -7.03
C ALA A 354 -38.75 15.02 -6.88
N LEU A 355 -39.35 14.73 -5.71
CA LEU A 355 -40.74 15.05 -5.41
C LEU A 355 -40.94 16.52 -5.02
N SER A 356 -39.95 17.14 -4.38
CA SER A 356 -40.01 18.53 -3.89
C SER A 356 -39.39 19.57 -4.83
N GLY A 357 -38.72 19.13 -5.90
CA GLY A 357 -38.00 19.98 -6.85
C GLY A 357 -38.93 20.96 -7.56
N ALA A 358 -38.69 22.26 -7.35
CA ALA A 358 -39.35 23.33 -8.08
C ALA A 358 -38.62 23.56 -9.41
N PHE A 359 -39.32 23.32 -10.52
CA PHE A 359 -38.85 23.68 -11.86
C PHE A 359 -39.28 25.10 -12.20
N GLY A 360 -38.50 25.79 -13.04
CA GLY A 360 -38.90 27.08 -13.58
C GLY A 360 -40.31 27.04 -14.21
N PRO A 361 -41.09 28.13 -14.12
CA PRO A 361 -42.46 28.20 -14.65
C PRO A 361 -42.53 27.95 -16.17
N ASN A 362 -41.40 28.08 -16.87
CA ASN A 362 -41.27 27.94 -18.32
C ASN A 362 -41.08 26.49 -18.80
N VAL A 363 -40.87 25.53 -17.89
CA VAL A 363 -40.73 24.10 -18.27
C VAL A 363 -42.10 23.45 -18.35
N PRO A 364 -42.51 22.85 -19.48
CA PRO A 364 -43.78 22.12 -19.59
C PRO A 364 -43.88 20.95 -18.62
N GLU A 365 -45.05 20.69 -18.05
CA GLU A 365 -45.24 19.62 -17.04
C GLU A 365 -44.80 18.22 -17.51
N PRO A 366 -45.09 17.77 -18.75
CA PRO A 366 -44.62 16.47 -19.22
C PRO A 366 -43.09 16.36 -19.25
N LEU A 367 -42.40 17.46 -19.52
CA LEU A 367 -40.95 17.53 -19.54
C LEU A 367 -40.37 17.55 -18.13
N ARG A 368 -41.04 18.23 -17.18
CA ARG A 368 -40.69 18.16 -15.75
C ARG A 368 -40.74 16.74 -15.23
N ASP A 369 -41.79 15.99 -15.57
CA ASP A 369 -41.92 14.59 -15.15
C ASP A 369 -40.82 13.71 -15.73
N GLN A 370 -40.47 13.90 -17.01
CA GLN A 370 -39.33 13.21 -17.63
C GLN A 370 -38.00 13.55 -16.94
N MET A 371 -37.77 14.83 -16.64
CA MET A 371 -36.58 15.28 -15.91
C MET A 371 -36.52 14.70 -14.49
N ARG A 372 -37.64 14.65 -13.77
CA ARG A 372 -37.73 14.03 -12.43
C ARG A 372 -37.37 12.55 -12.49
N VAL A 373 -37.93 11.81 -13.44
CA VAL A 373 -37.66 10.37 -13.60
C VAL A 373 -36.19 10.13 -13.96
N ALA A 374 -35.65 10.88 -14.91
CA ALA A 374 -34.25 10.76 -15.30
C ALA A 374 -33.31 11.13 -14.15
N PHE A 375 -33.61 12.21 -13.40
CA PHE A 375 -32.85 12.61 -12.22
C PHE A 375 -32.86 11.51 -11.15
N GLN A 376 -34.04 10.96 -10.80
CA GLN A 376 -34.14 9.90 -9.80
C GLN A 376 -33.33 8.66 -10.21
N ARG A 377 -33.35 8.30 -11.50
CA ARG A 377 -32.54 7.21 -12.03
C ARG A 377 -31.05 7.50 -11.87
N CYS A 378 -30.57 8.65 -12.39
CA CYS A 378 -29.16 9.06 -12.28
C CYS A 378 -28.68 9.14 -10.84
N TRP A 379 -29.50 9.70 -9.94
CA TRP A 379 -29.18 9.79 -8.52
C TRP A 379 -29.01 8.41 -7.90
N ARG A 380 -29.97 7.50 -8.16
CA ARG A 380 -29.90 6.12 -7.66
C ARG A 380 -28.65 5.41 -8.16
N GLU A 381 -28.38 5.48 -9.47
CA GLU A 381 -27.20 4.86 -10.09
C GLU A 381 -25.91 5.39 -9.47
N MET A 382 -25.76 6.71 -9.35
CA MET A 382 -24.60 7.33 -8.71
C MET A 382 -24.40 6.85 -7.27
N VAL A 383 -25.46 6.86 -6.45
CA VAL A 383 -25.39 6.42 -5.04
C VAL A 383 -25.01 4.94 -4.95
N GLN A 384 -25.60 4.10 -5.80
CA GLN A 384 -25.32 2.67 -5.85
C GLN A 384 -23.88 2.37 -6.30
N ASP A 385 -23.41 3.07 -7.32
CA ASP A 385 -22.04 2.95 -7.84
C ASP A 385 -21.01 3.37 -6.80
N LYS A 386 -21.24 4.50 -6.11
CA LYS A 386 -20.38 4.98 -5.02
C LYS A 386 -20.39 4.06 -3.81
N TYR A 387 -21.54 3.48 -3.48
CA TYR A 387 -21.61 2.48 -2.42
C TYR A 387 -20.81 1.22 -2.79
N ALA A 388 -20.96 0.73 -4.02
CA ALA A 388 -20.17 -0.41 -4.50
C ALA A 388 -18.66 -0.10 -4.53
N GLU A 389 -18.26 1.11 -4.94
CA GLU A 389 -16.88 1.60 -4.88
C GLU A 389 -16.32 1.56 -3.46
N PHE A 390 -17.06 2.10 -2.50
CA PHE A 390 -16.69 2.05 -1.09
C PHE A 390 -16.51 0.60 -0.57
N ILE A 391 -17.42 -0.31 -0.94
CA ILE A 391 -17.29 -1.74 -0.58
C ILE A 391 -16.04 -2.36 -1.22
N ARG A 392 -15.75 -2.06 -2.49
CA ARG A 392 -14.53 -2.53 -3.17
C ARG A 392 -13.27 -2.07 -2.46
N GLU A 393 -13.22 -0.80 -2.08
CA GLU A 393 -12.08 -0.22 -1.34
C GLU A 393 -11.86 -0.94 -0.01
N ARG A 394 -12.92 -1.09 0.79
CA ARG A 394 -12.84 -1.79 2.09
C ARG A 394 -12.40 -3.23 1.96
N LEU A 395 -12.96 -3.97 1.00
CA LEU A 395 -12.55 -5.34 0.75
C LEU A 395 -11.10 -5.45 0.28
N THR A 396 -10.66 -4.50 -0.54
CA THR A 396 -9.27 -4.42 -1.00
C THR A 396 -8.32 -4.11 0.17
N GLU A 397 -8.68 -3.18 1.06
CA GLU A 397 -7.91 -2.89 2.29
C GLU A 397 -7.78 -4.14 3.18
N ASP A 398 -8.91 -4.81 3.45
CA ASP A 398 -8.92 -6.02 4.27
C ASP A 398 -8.12 -7.16 3.65
N PHE A 399 -8.23 -7.35 2.33
CA PHE A 399 -7.46 -8.35 1.59
C PHE A 399 -5.97 -8.05 1.65
N ASN A 400 -5.55 -6.82 1.35
CA ASN A 400 -4.14 -6.42 1.42
C ASN A 400 -3.57 -6.54 2.82
N ARG A 401 -4.35 -6.20 3.85
CA ARG A 401 -3.98 -6.46 5.24
C ARG A 401 -3.73 -7.94 5.48
N CYS A 402 -4.68 -8.80 5.12
CA CYS A 402 -4.57 -10.24 5.34
C CYS A 402 -3.39 -10.84 4.58
N THR A 403 -3.15 -10.43 3.34
CA THR A 403 -1.98 -10.85 2.55
C THR A 403 -0.68 -10.57 3.30
N VAL A 404 -0.47 -9.32 3.72
CA VAL A 404 0.77 -8.89 4.39
C VAL A 404 0.94 -9.61 5.72
N GLU A 405 -0.12 -9.70 6.52
CA GLU A 405 -0.06 -10.32 7.84
C GLU A 405 0.14 -11.83 7.77
N LEU A 406 -0.50 -12.52 6.82
CA LEU A 406 -0.27 -13.95 6.58
C LEU A 406 1.17 -14.21 6.15
N PHE A 407 1.69 -13.42 5.21
CA PHE A 407 3.09 -13.54 4.79
C PHE A 407 4.04 -13.37 5.97
N ILE A 408 3.86 -12.30 6.76
CA ILE A 408 4.72 -12.03 7.92
C ILE A 408 4.64 -13.18 8.94
N LYS A 409 3.44 -13.69 9.22
CA LYS A 409 3.23 -14.81 10.13
C LYS A 409 3.98 -16.06 9.68
N GLU A 410 4.03 -16.34 8.39
CA GLU A 410 4.76 -17.49 7.87
C GLU A 410 6.27 -17.31 7.97
N ILE A 411 6.78 -16.09 7.75
CA ILE A 411 8.22 -15.87 7.74
C ILE A 411 8.82 -15.70 9.13
N VAL A 412 8.05 -15.16 10.09
CA VAL A 412 8.60 -14.74 11.40
C VAL A 412 9.18 -15.92 12.19
N GLU A 413 8.62 -17.12 12.03
CA GLU A 413 9.06 -18.32 12.76
C GLU A 413 10.51 -18.69 12.47
N PHE A 414 10.98 -18.48 11.23
CA PHE A 414 12.34 -18.83 10.80
C PHE A 414 13.23 -17.61 10.48
N THR A 415 12.67 -16.40 10.40
CA THR A 415 13.45 -15.18 10.13
C THR A 415 13.90 -14.44 11.38
N LYS A 416 13.37 -14.77 12.56
CA LYS A 416 13.58 -14.06 13.84
C LYS A 416 15.03 -13.71 14.20
N GLU A 417 15.99 -14.50 13.74
CA GLU A 417 17.42 -14.31 14.02
C GLU A 417 18.07 -13.19 13.19
N TYR A 418 17.49 -12.85 12.04
CA TYR A 418 18.08 -11.91 11.07
C TYR A 418 17.14 -10.82 10.57
N LEU A 419 15.83 -11.06 10.61
CA LEU A 419 14.81 -10.10 10.20
C LEU A 419 13.69 -10.02 11.24
N GLU A 420 13.24 -8.80 11.46
CA GLU A 420 12.06 -8.48 12.24
C GLU A 420 11.22 -7.49 11.45
N ILE A 421 9.99 -7.87 11.10
CA ILE A 421 9.12 -7.07 10.23
C ILE A 421 7.74 -6.92 10.85
N GLY A 422 7.16 -5.73 10.75
CA GLY A 422 5.84 -5.47 11.27
C GLY A 422 5.36 -4.05 11.08
N LYS A 423 4.11 -3.81 11.46
CA LYS A 423 3.48 -2.50 11.43
C LYS A 423 4.04 -1.61 12.53
N ILE A 424 4.36 -0.36 12.19
CA ILE A 424 4.76 0.67 13.14
C ILE A 424 3.52 1.22 13.81
N GLN A 425 3.55 1.29 15.14
CA GLN A 425 2.50 1.89 15.94
C GLN A 425 2.86 3.34 16.26
N PHE A 426 2.28 4.26 15.51
CA PHE A 426 2.32 5.70 15.76
C PHE A 426 1.23 6.11 16.77
N SER A 427 1.50 7.14 17.57
CA SER A 427 0.44 7.74 18.40
C SER A 427 -0.50 8.60 17.53
N GLU A 428 -1.72 8.88 17.98
CA GLU A 428 -2.68 9.73 17.23
C GLU A 428 -2.11 11.12 16.85
N ASN A 429 -1.18 11.65 17.64
CA ASN A 429 -0.49 12.91 17.35
C ASN A 429 0.57 12.76 16.25
N ASP A 430 1.21 11.59 16.16
CA ASP A 430 2.17 11.27 15.10
C ASP A 430 1.45 10.94 13.77
N LEU A 431 0.22 10.39 13.84
CA LEU A 431 -0.59 10.00 12.69
C LEU A 431 -1.17 11.19 11.91
N LYS A 432 -1.52 12.31 12.56
CA LYS A 432 -1.99 13.53 11.87
C LYS A 432 -0.97 14.07 10.86
N VAL A 433 0.31 13.74 11.01
CA VAL A 433 1.39 14.12 10.09
C VAL A 433 1.55 13.12 8.93
N VAL A 434 0.92 11.94 9.03
CA VAL A 434 0.99 10.83 8.06
C VAL A 434 -0.33 10.63 7.29
N THR A 435 -1.44 11.20 7.76
CA THR A 435 -2.78 11.00 7.18
C THR A 435 -3.44 12.25 6.63
N ASN A 436 -2.88 13.44 6.84
CA ASN A 436 -3.62 14.68 6.57
C ASN A 436 -3.78 15.06 5.10
N ASN A 437 -3.05 14.49 4.12
CA ASN A 437 -3.18 14.97 2.72
C ASN A 437 -3.26 13.89 1.63
N LEU A 438 -3.79 12.68 1.94
CA LEU A 438 -4.11 11.69 0.88
C LEU A 438 -5.37 11.98 0.07
N SER A 439 -5.91 13.19 0.15
CA SER A 439 -6.83 13.69 -0.86
C SER A 439 -6.13 14.12 -2.14
N ASP A 440 -4.80 14.23 -2.21
CA ASP A 440 -4.13 15.06 -3.23
C ASP A 440 -3.23 14.31 -4.24
N ALA A 441 -3.26 12.98 -4.31
CA ALA A 441 -2.47 12.27 -5.34
C ALA A 441 -3.00 10.88 -5.70
N GLU A 442 -3.96 10.81 -6.63
CA GLU A 442 -4.00 9.81 -7.71
C GLU A 442 -4.33 10.50 -9.04
#